data_AF-A0A5Q6S4U1-F1
#
_entry.id   AF-A0A5Q6S4U1-F1
#
_cell.length_a   1.000
_cell.length_b   1.000
_cell.length_c   1.000
_cell.angle_alpha   90.00
_cell.angle_beta   90.00
_cell.angle_gamma   90.00
#
_symmetry.space_group_name_H-M   'P 1'
#
loop_
_entity.id
_entity.type
_entity.pdbx_description
1 polymer ?
#
loop_
_entity_poly.entity_id
_entity_poly.type
_entity_poly.pdbx_seq_one_letter_code
_entity_poly.pdbx_strand_id
1 'polypeptide(L)'
;MSKDTRAYWFMPYRIRQPELLEIWFEDQAQLGWVAEHFGPSSAIRLTLHRREDAPTYRYAIDPRTFPNTQEDDLLAAAGWEDLGSLAGKDVWRAPYEGERPEFLFG
;
A
#
# COMPACT_ATOMS: atom_id res chain seq x y z
N MET A 1 -1.72 -0.50 22.72
CA MET A 1 -1.97 -0.04 21.33
C MET A 1 -3.07 0.99 21.41
N SER A 2 -2.91 2.16 20.77
CA SER A 2 -4.00 3.14 20.71
C SER A 2 -5.19 2.50 20.01
N LYS A 3 -6.42 2.91 20.34
CA LYS A 3 -7.64 2.43 19.67
C LYS A 3 -7.61 2.65 18.16
N ASP A 4 -6.78 3.57 17.68
CA ASP A 4 -6.70 4.01 16.29
C ASP A 4 -5.57 3.35 15.48
N THR A 5 -4.88 2.35 16.05
CA THR A 5 -3.79 1.65 15.35
C THR A 5 -3.92 0.13 15.48
N ARG A 6 -3.75 -0.56 14.35
CA ARG A 6 -3.59 -2.02 14.28
C ARG A 6 -2.20 -2.36 13.84
N ALA A 7 -1.56 -3.29 14.55
CA ALA A 7 -0.23 -3.76 14.23
C ALA A 7 -0.30 -5.22 13.81
N TYR A 8 0.35 -5.52 12.69
CA TYR A 8 0.47 -6.87 12.16
C TYR A 8 1.96 -7.19 12.02
N TRP A 9 2.35 -8.38 12.46
CA TRP A 9 3.75 -8.78 12.47
C TRP A 9 4.08 -9.61 11.24
N PHE A 10 5.19 -9.32 10.56
CA PHE A 10 5.71 -10.13 9.45
C PHE A 10 4.71 -10.34 8.29
N MET A 11 3.74 -9.44 8.10
CA MET A 11 2.70 -9.60 7.07
C MET A 11 3.23 -9.83 5.65
N PRO A 12 4.18 -9.03 5.14
CA PRO A 12 4.71 -9.28 3.79
C PRO A 12 5.45 -10.62 3.67
N TYR A 13 5.83 -11.24 4.78
CA TYR A 13 6.45 -12.59 4.78
C TYR A 13 5.42 -13.72 4.91
N ARG A 14 4.23 -13.42 5.46
CA ARG A 14 3.10 -14.36 5.57
C ARG A 14 2.30 -14.44 4.28
N ILE A 15 2.09 -13.31 3.61
CA ILE A 15 1.44 -13.22 2.31
C ILE A 15 2.53 -12.92 1.28
N ARG A 16 3.04 -13.98 0.62
CA ARG A 16 4.19 -13.86 -0.29
C ARG A 16 3.84 -13.40 -1.69
N GLN A 17 2.58 -13.59 -2.10
CA GLN A 17 2.11 -13.19 -3.43
C GLN A 17 1.73 -11.71 -3.36
N PRO A 18 2.33 -10.83 -4.17
CA PRO A 18 2.05 -9.39 -4.15
C PRO A 18 0.56 -9.09 -4.27
N GLU A 19 -0.13 -9.77 -5.19
CA GLU A 19 -1.55 -9.53 -5.52
C GLU A 19 -2.46 -9.84 -4.32
N LEU A 20 -2.13 -10.89 -3.56
CA LEU A 20 -2.85 -11.21 -2.33
C LEU A 20 -2.59 -10.20 -1.21
N LEU A 21 -1.38 -9.62 -1.16
CA LEU A 21 -1.06 -8.59 -0.17
C LEU A 21 -1.73 -7.26 -0.52
N GLU A 22 -1.81 -6.92 -1.81
CA GLU A 22 -2.60 -5.78 -2.31
C GLU A 22 -4.07 -5.92 -1.94
N ILE A 23 -4.71 -7.06 -2.27
CA ILE A 23 -6.10 -7.34 -1.90
C ILE A 23 -6.28 -7.24 -0.38
N TRP A 24 -5.34 -7.77 0.40
CA TRP A 24 -5.40 -7.66 1.85
C TRP A 24 -5.38 -6.20 2.33
N PHE A 25 -4.53 -5.33 1.74
CA PHE A 25 -4.54 -3.90 2.07
C PHE A 25 -5.87 -3.24 1.70
N GLU A 26 -6.44 -3.57 0.54
CA GLU A 26 -7.73 -3.05 0.08
C GLU A 26 -8.87 -3.47 1.04
N ASP A 27 -8.90 -4.74 1.44
CA ASP A 27 -9.86 -5.26 2.42
C ASP A 27 -9.72 -4.55 3.78
N GLN A 28 -8.49 -4.28 4.22
CA GLN A 28 -8.28 -3.51 5.45
C GLN A 28 -8.76 -2.07 5.32
N ALA A 29 -8.50 -1.43 4.17
CA ALA A 29 -8.92 -0.06 3.90
C ALA A 29 -10.45 0.08 3.85
N GLN A 30 -11.17 -0.90 3.28
CA GLN A 30 -12.64 -0.95 3.30
C GLN A 30 -13.21 -1.03 4.73
N LEU A 31 -12.46 -1.64 5.66
CA LEU A 31 -12.80 -1.67 7.08
C LEU A 31 -12.37 -0.40 7.84
N GLY A 32 -11.81 0.60 7.14
CA GLY A 32 -11.29 1.85 7.68
C GLY A 32 -9.88 1.76 8.27
N TRP A 33 -9.09 0.74 7.92
CA TRP A 33 -7.71 0.56 8.37
C TRP A 33 -6.73 0.75 7.21
N VAL A 34 -6.04 1.89 7.21
CA VAL A 34 -5.26 2.35 6.06
C VAL A 34 -3.77 2.36 6.40
N ALA A 35 -2.94 1.95 5.45
CA ALA A 35 -1.50 2.14 5.53
C ALA A 35 -1.11 3.54 5.07
N GLU A 36 -0.27 4.24 5.85
CA GLU A 36 0.10 5.64 5.59
C GLU A 36 1.54 5.79 5.10
N HIS A 37 2.49 5.12 5.75
CA HIS A 37 3.89 5.15 5.35
C HIS A 37 4.63 3.92 5.89
N PHE A 38 5.62 3.44 5.12
CA PHE A 38 6.45 2.31 5.42
C PHE A 38 7.89 2.75 5.63
N GLY A 39 8.36 2.61 6.87
CA GLY A 39 9.75 2.78 7.22
C GLY A 39 10.53 1.46 7.23
N PRO A 40 11.82 1.49 7.60
CA PRO A 40 12.71 0.33 7.57
C PRO A 40 12.22 -0.88 8.38
N SER A 41 11.41 -0.68 9.42
CA SER A 41 10.89 -1.73 10.29
C SER A 41 9.47 -2.19 9.95
N SER A 42 8.81 -1.57 8.98
CA SER A 42 7.40 -1.86 8.64
C SER A 42 7.20 -3.28 8.12
N ALA A 43 8.22 -3.91 7.53
CA ALA A 43 8.16 -5.32 7.12
C ALA A 43 8.06 -6.29 8.31
N ILE A 44 8.64 -5.90 9.46
CA ILE A 44 8.58 -6.66 10.70
C ILE A 44 7.30 -6.33 11.46
N ARG A 45 6.98 -5.03 11.59
CA ARG A 45 5.80 -4.54 12.29
C ARG A 45 5.06 -3.52 11.43
N LEU A 46 4.12 -4.03 10.64
CA LEU A 46 3.23 -3.23 9.83
C LEU A 46 2.18 -2.57 10.72
N THR A 47 1.96 -1.27 10.58
CA THR A 47 0.93 -0.54 11.32
C THR A 47 -0.07 0.07 10.35
N LEU A 48 -1.36 -0.17 10.60
CA LEU A 48 -2.47 0.47 9.93
C LEU A 48 -3.16 1.44 10.89
N HIS A 49 -3.67 2.53 10.35
CA HIS A 49 -4.28 3.61 11.09
C HIS A 49 -5.77 3.69 10.77
N ARG A 50 -6.58 3.98 11.79
CA ARG A 50 -8.02 4.18 11.62
C ARG A 50 -8.27 5.46 10.81
N ARG A 51 -9.03 5.35 9.73
CA ARG A 51 -9.51 6.48 8.92
C ARG A 51 -10.99 6.25 8.61
N GLU A 52 -11.86 7.00 9.28
CA GLU A 52 -13.32 6.84 9.15
C GLU A 52 -13.83 7.38 7.81
N ASP A 53 -13.16 8.41 7.28
CA ASP A 53 -13.53 9.11 6.04
C ASP A 53 -12.58 8.76 4.89
N ALA A 54 -11.93 7.59 4.96
CA ALA A 54 -11.02 7.15 3.91
C ALA A 54 -11.79 6.86 2.62
N PRO A 55 -11.31 7.32 1.45
CA PRO A 55 -11.84 6.88 0.17
C PRO A 55 -11.55 5.39 -0.05
N THR A 56 -12.17 4.82 -1.08
CA THR A 56 -11.76 3.48 -1.53
C THR A 56 -10.36 3.57 -2.12
N TYR A 57 -9.45 2.75 -1.63
CA TYR A 57 -8.06 2.72 -2.10
C TYR A 57 -7.82 1.51 -2.98
N ARG A 58 -7.04 1.70 -4.04
CA ARG A 58 -6.30 0.66 -4.75
C ARG A 58 -4.89 0.65 -4.19
N TYR A 59 -4.34 -0.53 -3.91
CA TYR A 59 -2.94 -0.71 -3.51
C TYR A 59 -2.19 -1.46 -4.60
N ALA A 60 -0.95 -1.11 -4.87
CA ALA A 60 -0.11 -1.83 -5.81
C ALA A 60 1.28 -2.06 -5.23
N ILE A 61 1.81 -3.26 -5.40
CA ILE A 61 3.18 -3.60 -5.06
C ILE A 61 3.97 -3.59 -6.35
N ASP A 62 4.99 -2.75 -6.37
CA ASP A 62 5.76 -2.50 -7.57
C ASP A 62 6.56 -3.74 -8.01
N PRO A 63 6.30 -4.31 -9.20
CA PRO A 63 7.04 -5.45 -9.68
C PRO A 63 8.42 -5.06 -10.23
N ARG A 64 8.67 -3.76 -10.50
CA ARG A 64 9.95 -3.28 -11.04
C ARG A 64 11.10 -3.74 -10.14
N THR A 65 12.20 -4.12 -10.80
CA THR A 65 13.43 -4.52 -10.09
C THR A 65 14.28 -3.30 -9.74
N PHE A 66 14.27 -2.29 -10.60
CA PHE A 66 15.02 -1.05 -10.46
C PHE A 66 14.12 0.15 -10.79
N PRO A 67 13.22 0.54 -9.87
CA PRO A 67 12.41 1.75 -10.05
C PRO A 67 13.31 2.97 -10.21
N ASN A 68 12.84 3.95 -10.96
CA ASN A 68 13.54 5.20 -11.20
C ASN A 68 12.59 6.40 -11.09
N THR A 69 13.18 7.56 -10.83
CA THR A 69 12.44 8.79 -10.57
C THR A 69 11.47 9.17 -11.69
N GLN A 70 11.82 8.95 -12.96
CA GLN A 70 10.95 9.34 -14.06
C GLN A 70 9.66 8.50 -14.09
N GLU A 71 9.76 7.20 -13.83
CA GLU A 71 8.60 6.32 -13.75
C GLU A 71 7.78 6.56 -12.47
N ASP A 72 8.44 6.88 -11.36
CA ASP A 72 7.77 7.25 -10.10
C ASP A 72 6.98 8.55 -10.26
N ASP A 73 7.54 9.52 -10.99
CA ASP A 73 6.85 10.77 -11.35
C ASP A 73 5.61 10.50 -12.22
N LEU A 74 5.63 9.49 -13.10
CA LEU A 74 4.46 9.09 -13.89
C LEU A 74 3.37 8.49 -13.00
N LEU A 75 3.74 7.64 -12.04
CA LEU A 75 2.79 7.09 -11.07
C LEU A 75 2.17 8.21 -10.22
N ALA A 76 2.99 9.14 -9.72
CA ALA A 76 2.52 10.30 -8.97
C ALA A 76 1.58 11.19 -9.80
N ALA A 77 1.92 11.45 -11.06
CA ALA A 77 1.08 12.20 -11.98
C ALA A 77 -0.26 11.49 -12.29
N ALA A 78 -0.27 10.16 -12.23
CA ALA A 78 -1.47 9.33 -12.34
C ALA A 78 -2.27 9.21 -11.03
N GLY A 79 -1.88 9.92 -9.97
CA GLY A 79 -2.60 9.97 -8.70
C GLY A 79 -2.20 8.89 -7.69
N TRP A 80 -1.10 8.16 -7.94
CA TRP A 80 -0.55 7.21 -6.99
C TRP A 80 0.34 7.90 -5.96
N GLU A 81 0.21 7.50 -4.71
CA GLU A 81 1.02 7.93 -3.57
C GLU A 81 1.97 6.80 -3.18
N ASP A 82 3.27 7.13 -3.11
CA ASP A 82 4.30 6.22 -2.60
C ASP A 82 4.19 6.09 -1.08
N LEU A 83 3.95 4.87 -0.61
CA LEU A 83 3.94 4.55 0.80
C LEU A 83 5.31 4.11 1.30
N GLY A 84 6.29 3.93 0.42
CA GLY A 84 7.63 3.45 0.72
C GLY A 84 7.76 1.94 0.60
N SER A 85 8.92 1.43 1.03
CA SER A 85 9.30 0.04 0.81
C SER A 85 8.81 -0.89 1.91
N LEU A 86 8.15 -1.98 1.50
CA LEU A 86 7.76 -3.08 2.37
C LEU A 86 8.45 -4.37 1.92
N ALA A 87 9.41 -4.83 2.74
CA ALA A 87 10.24 -6.00 2.43
C ALA A 87 11.05 -5.89 1.12
N GLY A 88 11.48 -4.68 0.76
CA GLY A 88 12.29 -4.41 -0.43
C GLY A 88 11.48 -4.23 -1.71
N LYS A 89 10.17 -4.04 -1.58
CA LYS A 89 9.26 -3.73 -2.69
C LYS A 89 8.49 -2.46 -2.36
N ASP A 90 8.47 -1.52 -3.30
CA ASP A 90 7.75 -0.26 -3.10
C ASP A 90 6.26 -0.51 -3.22
N VAL A 91 5.50 0.18 -2.37
CA VAL A 91 4.06 0.02 -2.28
C VAL A 91 3.42 1.36 -2.55
N TRP A 92 2.49 1.36 -3.50
CA TRP A 92 1.76 2.53 -3.93
C TRP A 92 0.30 2.41 -3.53
N ARG A 93 -0.37 3.53 -3.31
CA ARG A 93 -1.84 3.56 -3.23
C ARG A 93 -2.43 4.67 -4.09
N ALA A 94 -3.64 4.47 -4.59
CA ALA A 94 -4.41 5.52 -5.25
C ALA A 94 -5.85 5.51 -4.72
N PRO A 95 -6.41 6.66 -4.30
CA PRO A 95 -7.83 6.77 -4.00
C PRO A 95 -8.64 6.73 -5.31
N TYR A 96 -9.85 6.18 -5.28
CA TYR A 96 -10.74 6.21 -6.44
C TYR A 96 -12.21 6.23 -6.06
N GLU A 97 -13.00 6.82 -6.95
CA GLU A 97 -14.46 6.76 -6.97
C GLU A 97 -14.89 6.25 -8.35
N GLY A 98 -15.51 5.06 -8.40
CA GLY A 98 -15.93 4.44 -9.65
C GLY A 98 -14.90 3.45 -10.18
N GLU A 99 -14.25 3.79 -11.30
CA GLU A 99 -13.32 2.88 -11.97
C GLU A 99 -12.07 2.64 -11.12
N ARG A 100 -11.71 1.37 -10.94
CA ARG A 100 -10.53 0.95 -10.17
C ARG A 100 -9.26 1.30 -10.96
N PRO A 101 -8.32 2.08 -10.40
CA PRO A 101 -7.09 2.46 -11.10
C PRO A 101 -6.27 1.23 -11.50
N GLU A 102 -5.82 1.22 -12.75
CA GLU A 102 -4.79 0.28 -13.20
C GLU A 102 -3.41 0.77 -12.80
N PHE A 103 -2.57 -0.16 -12.36
CA PHE A 103 -1.18 0.16 -12.06
C PHE A 103 -0.38 0.08 -13.36
N LEU A 104 0.48 1.07 -13.61
CA LEU A 104 1.16 1.22 -14.91
C LEU A 104 2.16 0.10 -15.22
N PHE A 105 2.61 -0.62 -14.20
CA PHE A 105 3.60 -1.67 -14.30
C PHE A 105 3.02 -2.95 -13.72
N GLY A 106 2.19 -3.68 -14.49
CA GLY A 106 1.49 -4.89 -14.04
C GLY A 106 0.97 -5.73 -15.20
#